data_AF-A0A8T4E153-F1
#
_entry.id   AF-A0A8T4E153-F1
#
_cell.length_a   1.000
_cell.length_b   1.000
_cell.length_c   1.000
_cell.angle_alpha   90.00
_cell.angle_beta   90.00
_cell.angle_gamma   90.00
#
_symmetry.space_group_name_H-M   'P 1'
#
loop_
_entity.id
_entity.type
_entity.pdbx_description
1 polymer ?
#
loop_
_entity_poly.entity_id
_entity_poly.type
_entity_poly.pdbx_seq_one_letter_code
_entity_poly.pdbx_strand_id
1 'polypeptide(L)'
;MGVRYLVLGILIISVILVSGCMDNPEALVFSDQFVQNFLDQYPNARISVTHFSREESTNIIENITDECGNPYVNAKEYYRVTVDDPDSEMKVVVWIDWEAKKIECAVKYGAWDKIISVPGEGEKKCTPRSEEKCYNDNLYWYDSCENKEEKKEECELGCVEDRCRAVECQTHYTFRCHSGHIYWFDSCDNREDKKEYCEEGCEYEKCKEDCPPHQKLQCFGGHVYWYDGCGEREGMKEYCPNGCDLGSCNEYSMEECYDSDNGKNVSAKGTVVKANRIESDECKADGTLTEKYCFMHDIRWESVLCPSGQICRDGACIATGGCNDTDNGDNYFVRGSITLENESVMEDKCGEGFYEGFVIEYSCAAKSHVTNYECPLGCENGTCIKPECVDTDGGYNYFKKGWIVIKDGTKHENFCNGDNVVEQNCDKTVDYECPDGCSFGACVSGIHVSGECTDSDGGKNYYLRGTITTGNDTFEDGCGTGEMAGYVIEYSCEEQENGTHVPSNYECPFGCSEGRCKSSDVCSDTDGGKNFFQKGWIIMEDGIVREDECGTGNLDGYVIERHCESESNVFNYKCPNGCEEGACISVSA
;
A
#
# COMPACT_ATOMS: atom_id res chain seq x y z
N MET A 1 -39.63 -47.99 -37.89
CA MET A 1 -40.61 -47.91 -36.78
C MET A 1 -39.95 -48.43 -35.51
N GLY A 2 -39.91 -47.62 -34.44
CA GLY A 2 -39.65 -47.98 -33.03
C GLY A 2 -38.25 -48.55 -32.70
N VAL A 3 -37.24 -47.78 -32.27
CA VAL A 3 -36.98 -47.12 -30.97
C VAL A 3 -36.97 -48.06 -29.73
N ARG A 4 -35.81 -48.08 -29.04
CA ARG A 4 -35.53 -48.08 -27.57
C ARG A 4 -34.57 -49.20 -27.10
N TYR A 5 -33.28 -48.86 -26.89
CA TYR A 5 -32.60 -48.56 -25.60
C TYR A 5 -32.42 -49.77 -24.67
N LEU A 6 -31.17 -50.20 -24.43
CA LEU A 6 -30.46 -50.17 -23.13
C LEU A 6 -29.16 -51.01 -23.22
N VAL A 7 -28.18 -50.68 -22.37
CA VAL A 7 -26.90 -51.40 -22.13
C VAL A 7 -25.73 -50.99 -23.04
N LEU A 8 -25.18 -49.80 -22.78
CA LEU A 8 -23.74 -49.54 -22.86
C LEU A 8 -23.44 -48.30 -22.02
N GLY A 9 -23.57 -48.47 -20.71
CA GLY A 9 -23.10 -47.52 -19.70
C GLY A 9 -22.02 -48.21 -18.88
N ILE A 10 -20.98 -47.45 -18.54
CA ILE A 10 -19.90 -47.75 -17.60
C ILE A 10 -18.75 -48.57 -18.21
N LEU A 11 -17.78 -47.88 -18.84
CA LEU A 11 -16.33 -48.18 -18.78
C LEU A 11 -15.47 -47.20 -19.62
N ILE A 12 -15.63 -45.88 -19.44
CA ILE A 12 -14.58 -44.90 -19.82
C ILE A 12 -14.62 -43.75 -18.79
N ILE A 13 -14.24 -44.04 -17.55
CA ILE A 13 -13.78 -43.03 -16.58
C ILE A 13 -12.53 -43.63 -15.95
N SER A 14 -11.41 -43.47 -16.64
CA SER A 14 -10.10 -43.68 -16.04
C SER A 14 -9.05 -42.90 -16.83
N VAL A 15 -8.62 -41.81 -16.18
CA VAL A 15 -7.30 -41.20 -16.30
C VAL A 15 -7.04 -40.41 -17.58
N ILE A 16 -7.59 -39.20 -17.64
CA ILE A 16 -6.86 -38.08 -18.25
C ILE A 16 -6.09 -37.42 -17.10
N LEU A 17 -4.90 -37.94 -16.80
CA LEU A 17 -3.86 -37.16 -16.12
C LEU A 17 -3.35 -36.17 -17.16
N VAL A 18 -3.95 -34.98 -17.21
CA VAL A 18 -3.32 -33.83 -17.86
C VAL A 18 -2.16 -33.44 -16.94
N SER A 19 -0.98 -33.97 -17.20
CA SER A 19 0.27 -33.32 -16.77
C SER A 19 0.45 -32.08 -17.63
N GLY A 20 -0.41 -31.08 -17.43
CA GLY A 20 -0.28 -29.76 -18.00
C GLY A 20 0.48 -28.95 -16.97
N CYS A 21 1.72 -28.57 -17.30
CA CYS A 21 2.36 -27.45 -16.62
C CYS A 21 1.41 -26.26 -16.77
N MET A 22 0.81 -25.82 -15.66
CA MET A 22 -0.03 -24.62 -15.64
C MET A 22 0.92 -23.42 -15.63
N ASP A 23 1.35 -23.02 -16.82
CA ASP A 23 2.24 -21.85 -17.02
C ASP A 23 1.46 -20.53 -17.07
N ASN A 24 0.18 -20.52 -16.67
CA ASN A 24 -0.64 -19.32 -16.55
C ASN A 24 -1.20 -19.19 -15.12
N PRO A 25 -0.91 -18.11 -14.37
CA PRO A 25 -1.46 -17.87 -13.03
C PRO A 25 -3.00 -17.81 -13.03
N GLU A 26 -3.63 -17.32 -14.10
CA GLU A 26 -5.09 -17.27 -14.21
C GLU A 26 -5.70 -18.67 -14.17
N ALA A 27 -5.07 -19.64 -14.85
CA ALA A 27 -5.55 -21.02 -14.86
C ALA A 27 -5.54 -21.63 -13.46
N LEU A 28 -4.55 -21.28 -12.62
CA LEU A 28 -4.46 -21.74 -11.24
C LEU A 28 -5.58 -21.12 -10.39
N VAL A 29 -5.84 -19.82 -10.58
CA VAL A 29 -6.93 -19.09 -9.92
C VAL A 29 -8.29 -19.66 -10.30
N PHE A 30 -8.51 -20.01 -11.57
CA PHE A 30 -9.75 -20.65 -12.00
C PHE A 30 -9.95 -22.07 -11.45
N SER A 31 -8.91 -22.73 -10.94
CA SER A 31 -9.05 -24.03 -10.29
C SER A 31 -9.53 -23.93 -8.83
N ASP A 32 -9.51 -22.72 -8.25
CA ASP A 32 -9.90 -22.47 -6.87
C ASP A 32 -11.42 -22.32 -6.71
N GLN A 33 -12.02 -23.10 -5.82
CA GLN A 33 -13.46 -23.13 -5.61
C GLN A 33 -14.01 -21.81 -5.06
N PHE A 34 -13.22 -21.07 -4.27
CA PHE A 34 -13.65 -19.78 -3.72
C PHE A 34 -13.75 -18.73 -4.82
N VAL A 35 -12.80 -18.71 -5.75
CA VAL A 35 -12.84 -17.83 -6.93
C VAL A 35 -13.95 -18.23 -7.90
N GLN A 36 -14.15 -19.53 -8.15
CA GLN A 36 -15.27 -20.00 -8.98
C GLN A 36 -16.62 -19.57 -8.43
N ASN A 37 -16.84 -19.69 -7.12
CA ASN A 37 -18.08 -19.23 -6.49
C ASN A 37 -18.27 -17.71 -6.62
N PHE A 38 -17.19 -16.93 -6.62
CA PHE A 38 -17.24 -15.49 -6.85
C PHE A 38 -17.64 -15.17 -8.30
N LEU A 39 -17.00 -15.81 -9.28
CA LEU A 39 -17.31 -15.61 -10.71
C LEU A 39 -18.73 -16.06 -11.07
N ASP A 40 -19.23 -17.13 -10.45
CA ASP A 40 -20.63 -17.58 -10.59
C ASP A 40 -21.63 -16.53 -10.06
N GLN A 41 -21.25 -15.80 -9.00
CA GLN A 41 -22.06 -14.75 -8.40
C GLN A 41 -21.96 -13.41 -9.15
N TYR A 42 -20.79 -13.12 -9.74
CA TYR A 42 -20.45 -11.85 -10.38
C TYR A 42 -19.92 -12.09 -11.82
N PRO A 43 -20.81 -12.34 -12.79
CA PRO A 43 -20.42 -12.73 -14.15
C PRO A 43 -19.76 -11.61 -14.98
N ASN A 44 -19.83 -10.35 -14.52
CA ASN A 44 -19.18 -9.20 -15.15
C ASN A 44 -17.77 -8.91 -14.60
N ALA A 45 -17.31 -9.72 -13.63
CA ALA A 45 -16.02 -9.52 -12.99
C ALA A 45 -14.87 -9.63 -14.01
N ARG A 46 -13.90 -8.72 -13.89
CA ARG A 46 -12.71 -8.60 -14.72
C ARG A 46 -11.51 -9.12 -13.95
N ILE A 47 -10.55 -9.70 -14.67
CA ILE A 47 -9.35 -10.28 -14.07
C ILE A 47 -8.15 -9.44 -14.47
N SER A 48 -7.31 -9.12 -13.49
CA SER A 48 -6.00 -8.51 -13.70
C SER A 48 -4.93 -9.31 -12.95
N VAL A 49 -3.73 -9.35 -13.51
CA VAL A 49 -2.61 -10.13 -13.00
C VAL A 49 -1.42 -9.19 -12.83
N THR A 50 -0.81 -9.20 -11.65
CA THR A 50 0.42 -8.48 -11.35
C THR A 50 1.48 -9.48 -10.91
N HIS A 51 2.66 -9.37 -11.50
CA HIS A 51 3.83 -10.20 -11.15
C HIS A 51 4.73 -9.44 -10.18
N PHE A 52 5.27 -10.16 -9.21
CA PHE A 52 6.27 -9.67 -8.28
C PHE A 52 7.45 -10.64 -8.26
N SER A 53 8.62 -10.15 -8.66
CA SER A 53 9.89 -10.86 -8.47
C SER A 53 10.19 -11.08 -6.99
N ARG A 54 11.13 -11.97 -6.68
CA ARG A 54 11.57 -12.22 -5.30
C ARG A 54 12.06 -10.93 -4.62
N GLU A 55 12.76 -10.07 -5.35
CA GLU A 55 13.25 -8.79 -4.83
C GLU A 55 12.09 -7.84 -4.51
N GLU A 56 11.17 -7.63 -5.46
CA GLU A 56 9.98 -6.79 -5.25
C GLU A 56 9.10 -7.30 -4.12
N SER A 57 8.93 -8.63 -4.00
CA SER A 57 8.15 -9.25 -2.93
C SER A 57 8.68 -8.94 -1.53
N THR A 58 9.98 -8.65 -1.40
CA THR A 58 10.59 -8.28 -0.12
C THR A 58 10.04 -6.95 0.40
N ASN A 59 9.74 -6.02 -0.51
CA ASN A 59 9.21 -4.70 -0.17
C ASN A 59 7.69 -4.70 0.10
N ILE A 60 6.98 -5.73 -0.34
CA ILE A 60 5.52 -5.87 -0.16
C ILE A 60 5.16 -7.05 0.75
N ILE A 61 6.13 -7.70 1.39
CA ILE A 61 5.89 -8.92 2.16
C ILE A 61 4.94 -8.66 3.33
N GLU A 62 5.04 -7.50 3.98
CA GLU A 62 4.15 -7.08 5.06
C GLU A 62 2.70 -6.95 4.56
N ASN A 63 2.50 -6.37 3.37
CA ASN A 63 1.17 -6.30 2.74
C ASN A 63 0.62 -7.70 2.45
N ILE A 64 1.44 -8.63 1.96
CA ILE A 64 1.01 -10.01 1.69
C ILE A 64 0.67 -10.72 3.01
N THR A 65 1.49 -10.58 4.05
CA THR A 65 1.23 -11.19 5.37
C THR A 65 -0.05 -10.66 6.00
N ASP A 66 -0.33 -9.37 5.85
CA ASP A 66 -1.52 -8.71 6.38
C ASP A 66 -2.78 -9.11 5.59
N GLU A 67 -2.73 -9.07 4.25
CA GLU A 67 -3.86 -9.49 3.41
C GLU A 67 -4.18 -10.98 3.63
N CYS A 68 -3.16 -11.84 3.70
CA CYS A 68 -3.34 -13.28 3.90
C CYS A 68 -3.59 -13.67 5.37
N GLY A 69 -3.41 -12.77 6.33
CA GLY A 69 -3.47 -13.08 7.77
C GLY A 69 -2.49 -14.17 8.21
N ASN A 70 -1.36 -14.30 7.53
CA ASN A 70 -0.35 -15.34 7.78
C ASN A 70 1.03 -14.68 8.03
N PRO A 71 1.54 -14.63 9.27
CA PRO A 71 2.82 -13.98 9.57
C PRO A 71 4.05 -14.79 9.10
N TYR A 72 3.84 -15.97 8.52
CA TYR A 72 4.93 -16.87 8.07
C TYR A 72 5.14 -16.86 6.55
N VAL A 73 4.53 -15.91 5.83
CA VAL A 73 4.82 -15.71 4.39
C VAL A 73 6.23 -15.15 4.25
N ASN A 74 6.99 -15.66 3.28
CA ASN A 74 8.38 -15.24 3.03
C ASN A 74 8.52 -14.66 1.63
N ALA A 75 9.51 -13.79 1.41
CA ALA A 75 9.81 -13.20 0.11
C ALA A 75 10.19 -14.28 -0.93
N LYS A 76 9.45 -14.31 -2.04
CA LYS A 76 9.52 -15.29 -3.13
C LYS A 76 8.92 -14.68 -4.39
N GLU A 77 9.00 -15.38 -5.51
CA GLU A 77 8.25 -14.96 -6.70
C GLU A 77 6.74 -15.16 -6.50
N TYR A 78 5.98 -14.07 -6.56
CA TYR A 78 4.53 -14.08 -6.39
C TYR A 78 3.79 -13.56 -7.62
N TYR A 79 2.58 -14.08 -7.82
CA TYR A 79 1.57 -13.43 -8.67
C TYR A 79 0.39 -13.01 -7.80
N ARG A 80 -0.07 -11.78 -8.01
CA ARG A 80 -1.30 -11.25 -7.44
C ARG A 80 -2.35 -11.18 -8.54
N VAL A 81 -3.40 -11.98 -8.40
CA VAL A 81 -4.53 -11.99 -9.35
C VAL A 81 -5.72 -11.33 -8.69
N THR A 82 -6.24 -10.26 -9.31
CA THR A 82 -7.42 -9.55 -8.83
C THR A 82 -8.60 -9.84 -9.74
N VAL A 83 -9.70 -10.31 -9.16
CA VAL A 83 -10.98 -10.55 -9.82
C VAL A 83 -11.96 -9.50 -9.31
N ASP A 84 -12.22 -8.46 -10.10
CA ASP A 84 -12.92 -7.24 -9.70
C ASP A 84 -14.24 -7.09 -10.46
N ASP A 85 -15.35 -6.95 -9.74
CA ASP A 85 -16.67 -6.68 -10.31
C ASP A 85 -17.03 -5.19 -10.11
N PRO A 86 -16.87 -4.35 -11.16
CA PRO A 86 -17.03 -2.90 -11.03
C PRO A 86 -18.47 -2.49 -10.72
N ASP A 87 -19.45 -3.33 -11.03
CA ASP A 87 -20.87 -3.06 -10.80
C ASP A 87 -21.26 -3.18 -9.32
N SER A 88 -20.57 -4.05 -8.56
CA SER A 88 -20.88 -4.32 -7.15
C SER A 88 -19.83 -3.82 -6.17
N GLU A 89 -18.72 -3.24 -6.65
CA GLU A 89 -17.55 -2.85 -5.84
C GLU A 89 -16.99 -4.01 -5.00
N MET A 90 -17.14 -5.24 -5.51
CA MET A 90 -16.64 -6.46 -4.87
C MET A 90 -15.42 -6.95 -5.64
N LYS A 91 -14.38 -7.37 -4.92
CA LYS A 91 -13.21 -7.98 -5.55
C LYS A 91 -12.65 -9.16 -4.75
N VAL A 92 -12.01 -10.08 -5.45
CA VAL A 92 -11.21 -11.16 -4.86
C VAL A 92 -9.76 -10.98 -5.27
N VAL A 93 -8.86 -10.95 -4.31
CA VAL A 93 -7.41 -10.93 -4.54
C VAL A 93 -6.83 -12.30 -4.20
N VAL A 94 -6.03 -12.86 -5.09
CA VAL A 94 -5.39 -14.17 -4.91
C VAL A 94 -3.89 -14.01 -5.02
N TRP A 95 -3.17 -14.45 -3.99
CA TRP A 95 -1.71 -14.52 -3.97
C TRP A 95 -1.24 -15.93 -4.30
N ILE A 96 -0.30 -16.05 -5.24
CA ILE A 96 0.20 -17.33 -5.74
C ILE A 96 1.71 -17.39 -5.53
N ASP A 97 2.19 -18.37 -4.78
CA ASP A 97 3.59 -18.78 -4.76
C ASP A 97 3.91 -19.44 -6.11
N TRP A 98 4.67 -18.72 -6.95
CA TRP A 98 4.94 -19.14 -8.32
C TRP A 98 5.98 -20.26 -8.40
N GLU A 99 6.89 -20.32 -7.45
CA GLU A 99 7.89 -21.38 -7.34
C GLU A 99 7.21 -22.70 -6.96
N ALA A 100 6.26 -22.66 -6.02
CA ALA A 100 5.51 -23.83 -5.58
C ALA A 100 4.27 -24.15 -6.44
N LYS A 101 3.88 -23.26 -7.37
CA LYS A 101 2.63 -23.32 -8.14
C LYS A 101 1.40 -23.52 -7.24
N LYS A 102 1.35 -22.79 -6.14
CA LYS A 102 0.31 -22.94 -5.10
C LYS A 102 -0.28 -21.59 -4.74
N ILE A 103 -1.60 -21.56 -4.55
CA ILE A 103 -2.28 -20.40 -3.96
C ILE A 103 -1.84 -20.28 -2.50
N GLU A 104 -1.25 -19.13 -2.16
CA GLU A 104 -0.84 -18.77 -0.80
C GLU A 104 -2.07 -18.35 0.01
N CYS A 105 -2.88 -17.45 -0.55
CA CYS A 105 -4.20 -17.11 -0.02
C CYS A 105 -5.10 -16.52 -1.12
N ALA A 106 -6.41 -16.49 -0.86
CA ALA A 106 -7.37 -15.68 -1.60
C ALA A 106 -8.08 -14.76 -0.59
N VAL A 107 -8.57 -13.59 -0.96
CA VAL A 107 -9.22 -12.67 -0.01
C VAL A 107 -10.35 -11.98 -0.73
N LYS A 108 -11.56 -12.00 -0.15
CA LYS A 108 -12.71 -11.27 -0.69
C LYS A 108 -12.87 -9.95 0.02
N TYR A 109 -12.94 -8.89 -0.77
CA TYR A 109 -13.24 -7.52 -0.38
C TYR A 109 -14.66 -7.17 -0.83
N GLY A 110 -15.28 -6.23 -0.11
CA GLY A 110 -16.45 -5.52 -0.64
C GLY A 110 -16.20 -4.02 -0.69
N ALA A 111 -17.30 -3.27 -0.83
CA ALA A 111 -17.27 -1.82 -0.91
C ALA A 111 -16.34 -1.20 0.15
N TRP A 112 -15.52 -0.23 -0.27
CA TRP A 112 -14.50 0.46 0.53
C TRP A 112 -13.28 -0.38 0.97
N ASP A 113 -12.91 -1.41 0.20
CA ASP A 113 -11.73 -2.27 0.46
C ASP A 113 -11.73 -2.95 1.84
N LYS A 114 -12.92 -3.16 2.41
CA LYS A 114 -13.07 -3.92 3.64
C LYS A 114 -12.98 -5.41 3.35
N ILE A 115 -12.09 -6.13 4.04
CA ILE A 115 -12.01 -7.59 4.01
C ILE A 115 -13.34 -8.17 4.53
N ILE A 116 -14.04 -8.91 3.68
CA ILE A 116 -15.31 -9.58 4.00
C ILE A 116 -15.09 -11.04 4.38
N SER A 117 -14.11 -11.71 3.76
CA SER A 117 -13.74 -13.07 4.13
C SER A 117 -12.33 -13.44 3.67
N VAL A 118 -11.56 -14.07 4.56
CA VAL A 118 -10.32 -14.76 4.25
C VAL A 118 -10.59 -16.29 4.31
N PRO A 119 -10.35 -17.08 3.26
CA PRO A 119 -10.36 -18.52 3.30
C PRO A 119 -9.22 -19.00 4.19
N GLY A 120 -9.57 -19.53 5.37
CA GLY A 120 -8.60 -19.95 6.37
C GLY A 120 -8.98 -19.61 7.80
N GLU A 121 -10.02 -18.79 8.03
CA GLU A 121 -10.63 -18.68 9.35
C GLU A 121 -11.31 -20.02 9.65
N GLY A 122 -10.60 -20.85 10.42
CA GLY A 122 -10.87 -22.27 10.57
C GLY A 122 -12.29 -22.55 11.01
N GLU A 123 -12.89 -23.57 10.38
CA GLU A 123 -13.89 -24.38 11.08
C GLU A 123 -13.32 -24.72 12.46
N LYS A 124 -13.90 -24.15 13.52
CA LYS A 124 -13.73 -24.70 14.86
C LYS A 124 -14.12 -26.17 14.74
N LYS A 125 -13.15 -27.07 14.89
CA LYS A 125 -13.45 -28.47 15.13
C LYS A 125 -14.17 -28.56 16.47
N CYS A 126 -15.50 -28.57 16.41
CA CYS A 126 -16.33 -28.72 17.57
C CYS A 126 -16.06 -30.11 18.17
N THR A 127 -15.69 -30.15 19.44
CA THR A 127 -15.48 -31.40 20.16
C THR A 127 -16.84 -31.89 20.64
N PRO A 128 -17.29 -33.10 20.23
CA PRO A 128 -18.56 -33.65 20.70
C PRO A 128 -18.59 -33.82 22.22
N ARG A 129 -19.77 -33.66 22.82
CA ARG A 129 -20.05 -33.82 24.26
C ARG A 129 -19.15 -33.00 25.17
N SER A 130 -18.90 -31.75 24.78
CA SER A 130 -18.04 -30.83 25.52
C SER A 130 -18.69 -30.30 26.79
N GLU A 131 -20.01 -30.08 26.78
CA GLU A 131 -20.75 -29.54 27.90
C GLU A 131 -22.16 -30.18 28.02
N GLU A 132 -22.80 -30.01 29.17
CA GLU A 132 -24.14 -30.52 29.45
C GLU A 132 -25.05 -29.34 29.72
N LYS A 133 -26.22 -29.29 29.09
CA LYS A 133 -27.19 -28.21 29.31
C LYS A 133 -28.63 -28.71 29.40
N CYS A 134 -29.43 -28.05 30.23
CA CYS A 134 -30.87 -28.30 30.31
C CYS A 134 -31.60 -27.79 29.05
N TYR A 135 -32.36 -28.66 28.40
CA TYR A 135 -33.25 -28.29 27.30
C TYR A 135 -34.58 -29.04 27.38
N ASN A 136 -35.70 -28.32 27.41
CA ASN A 136 -37.05 -28.89 27.56
C ASN A 136 -37.13 -29.93 28.70
N ASP A 137 -36.79 -29.50 29.92
CA ASP A 137 -36.87 -30.30 31.14
C ASP A 137 -36.01 -31.56 31.18
N ASN A 138 -35.07 -31.74 30.23
CA ASN A 138 -34.17 -32.88 30.17
C ASN A 138 -32.72 -32.42 29.95
N LEU A 139 -31.75 -33.29 30.24
CA LEU A 139 -30.34 -32.96 30.10
C LEU A 139 -29.82 -33.43 28.73
N TYR A 140 -29.14 -32.55 27.99
CA TYR A 140 -28.56 -32.83 26.66
C TYR A 140 -27.06 -32.57 26.65
N TRP A 141 -26.34 -33.28 25.78
CA TRP A 141 -24.97 -32.94 25.43
C TRP A 141 -24.93 -31.78 24.45
N TYR A 142 -23.87 -30.98 24.53
CA TYR A 142 -23.55 -29.92 23.59
C TYR A 142 -22.07 -30.03 23.20
N ASP A 143 -21.78 -29.76 21.93
CA ASP A 143 -20.39 -29.72 21.45
C ASP A 143 -19.67 -28.45 21.92
N SER A 144 -18.36 -28.36 21.71
CA SER A 144 -17.55 -27.18 22.11
C SER A 144 -17.86 -25.91 21.29
N CYS A 145 -18.87 -25.95 20.43
CA CYS A 145 -19.39 -24.84 19.64
C CYS A 145 -20.84 -24.51 20.02
N GLU A 146 -21.33 -25.05 21.14
CA GLU A 146 -22.68 -24.84 21.67
C GLU A 146 -23.81 -25.41 20.79
N ASN A 147 -23.51 -26.37 19.91
CA ASN A 147 -24.56 -27.09 19.19
C ASN A 147 -25.12 -28.21 20.07
N LYS A 148 -26.45 -28.27 20.19
CA LYS A 148 -27.16 -29.32 20.94
C LYS A 148 -27.05 -30.67 20.23
N GLU A 149 -26.57 -31.68 20.95
CA GLU A 149 -26.41 -33.05 20.50
C GLU A 149 -27.50 -33.97 21.09
N GLU A 150 -27.20 -35.27 21.27
CA GLU A 150 -28.17 -36.22 21.82
C GLU A 150 -28.55 -35.94 23.28
N LYS A 151 -29.75 -36.40 23.65
CA LYS A 151 -30.24 -36.37 25.04
C LYS A 151 -29.33 -37.24 25.91
N LYS A 152 -28.76 -36.64 26.97
CA LYS A 152 -27.93 -37.33 27.96
C LYS A 152 -28.80 -38.12 28.94
N GLU A 153 -29.78 -37.46 29.54
CA GLU A 153 -30.61 -38.03 30.61
C GLU A 153 -32.04 -37.47 30.55
N GLU A 154 -33.01 -38.34 30.85
CA GLU A 154 -34.42 -37.97 30.98
C GLU A 154 -34.72 -37.62 32.43
N CYS A 155 -35.07 -36.35 32.71
CA CYS A 155 -35.29 -35.87 34.08
C CYS A 155 -36.78 -35.97 34.45
N GLU A 156 -37.15 -36.92 35.31
CA GLU A 156 -38.56 -37.16 35.70
C GLU A 156 -39.24 -35.95 36.37
N LEU A 157 -38.46 -35.10 37.06
CA LEU A 157 -38.94 -33.92 37.78
C LEU A 157 -38.46 -32.59 37.17
N GLY A 158 -37.93 -32.64 35.95
CA GLY A 158 -37.38 -31.50 35.24
C GLY A 158 -35.89 -31.25 35.51
N CYS A 159 -35.32 -30.34 34.75
CA CYS A 159 -33.90 -30.01 34.72
C CYS A 159 -33.69 -28.57 35.22
N VAL A 160 -32.71 -28.33 36.09
CA VAL A 160 -32.34 -26.99 36.58
C VAL A 160 -30.82 -26.89 36.70
N GLU A 161 -30.25 -25.74 36.33
CA GLU A 161 -28.79 -25.49 36.37
C GLU A 161 -27.97 -26.65 35.78
N ASP A 162 -28.39 -27.09 34.59
CA ASP A 162 -27.72 -28.13 33.80
C ASP A 162 -27.63 -29.51 34.49
N ARG A 163 -28.59 -29.82 35.38
CA ARG A 163 -28.74 -31.13 36.03
C ARG A 163 -30.20 -31.56 36.22
N CYS A 164 -30.45 -32.87 36.28
CA CYS A 164 -31.77 -33.42 36.62
C CYS A 164 -32.10 -33.24 38.11
N ARG A 165 -33.35 -32.88 38.43
CA ARG A 165 -33.81 -32.78 39.82
C ARG A 165 -33.96 -34.16 40.47
N ALA A 166 -33.35 -34.33 41.65
CA ALA A 166 -33.46 -35.55 42.45
C ALA A 166 -34.83 -35.67 43.15
N VAL A 167 -35.32 -36.92 43.29
CA VAL A 167 -36.61 -37.23 43.93
C VAL A 167 -36.57 -37.05 45.46
N GLU A 168 -35.40 -37.21 46.07
CA GLU A 168 -35.14 -36.90 47.48
C GLU A 168 -33.84 -36.09 47.59
N CYS A 169 -33.90 -34.97 48.30
CA CYS A 169 -32.77 -34.04 48.44
C CYS A 169 -31.79 -34.57 49.49
N GLN A 170 -30.59 -34.96 49.07
CA GLN A 170 -29.50 -35.30 49.97
C GLN A 170 -28.84 -34.03 50.47
N THR A 171 -28.69 -33.88 51.79
CA THR A 171 -28.01 -32.72 52.41
C THR A 171 -26.50 -32.75 52.13
N HIS A 172 -25.87 -31.59 52.05
CA HIS A 172 -24.43 -31.39 51.82
C HIS A 172 -23.92 -32.07 50.53
N TYR A 173 -24.76 -32.11 49.50
CA TYR A 173 -24.47 -32.85 48.27
C TYR A 173 -23.38 -32.19 47.42
N THR A 174 -23.48 -30.87 47.23
CA THR A 174 -22.48 -30.07 46.52
C THR A 174 -22.18 -28.80 47.28
N PHE A 175 -21.14 -28.07 46.91
CA PHE A 175 -20.84 -26.75 47.47
C PHE A 175 -20.41 -25.80 46.37
N ARG A 176 -20.82 -24.54 46.47
CA ARG A 176 -20.46 -23.52 45.48
C ARG A 176 -20.35 -22.13 46.11
N CYS A 177 -19.70 -21.24 45.38
CA CYS A 177 -19.55 -19.85 45.79
C CYS A 177 -20.89 -19.12 45.72
N HIS A 178 -21.31 -18.50 46.82
CA HIS A 178 -22.51 -17.69 46.87
C HIS A 178 -22.32 -16.51 47.84
N SER A 179 -22.60 -15.29 47.39
CA SER A 179 -22.41 -14.07 48.18
C SER A 179 -21.00 -13.93 48.79
N GLY A 180 -19.96 -14.31 48.04
CA GLY A 180 -18.56 -14.18 48.47
C GLY A 180 -18.08 -15.25 49.47
N HIS A 181 -18.88 -16.27 49.77
CA HIS A 181 -18.45 -17.40 50.61
C HIS A 181 -18.90 -18.74 50.03
N ILE A 182 -18.32 -19.84 50.51
CA ILE A 182 -18.69 -21.18 50.04
C ILE A 182 -19.84 -21.70 50.89
N TYR A 183 -20.94 -22.07 50.25
CA TYR A 183 -22.12 -22.68 50.89
C TYR A 183 -22.29 -24.11 50.42
N TRP A 184 -22.83 -24.95 51.29
CA TRP A 184 -23.36 -26.24 50.90
C TRP A 184 -24.71 -26.10 50.20
N PHE A 185 -25.00 -27.02 49.31
CA PHE A 185 -26.26 -27.16 48.60
C PHE A 185 -26.69 -28.63 48.63
N ASP A 186 -27.98 -28.85 48.87
CA ASP A 186 -28.56 -30.19 48.80
C ASP A 186 -28.65 -30.68 47.34
N SER A 187 -28.99 -31.95 47.10
CA SER A 187 -29.11 -32.51 45.74
C SER A 187 -30.32 -31.97 44.94
N CYS A 188 -31.09 -31.05 45.52
CA CYS A 188 -32.17 -30.31 44.87
C CYS A 188 -31.81 -28.82 44.68
N ASP A 189 -30.55 -28.47 44.92
CA ASP A 189 -29.98 -27.14 44.74
C ASP A 189 -30.49 -26.07 45.72
N ASN A 190 -31.01 -26.48 46.88
CA ASN A 190 -31.31 -25.55 47.96
C ASN A 190 -30.04 -25.22 48.74
N ARG A 191 -29.80 -23.93 48.98
CA ARG A 191 -28.66 -23.44 49.76
C ARG A 191 -28.83 -23.81 51.24
N GLU A 192 -27.86 -24.51 51.78
CA GLU A 192 -27.79 -24.92 53.17
C GLU A 192 -26.83 -23.99 53.96
N ASP A 193 -26.17 -24.53 54.99
CA ASP A 193 -25.22 -23.81 55.81
C ASP A 193 -23.92 -23.47 55.06
N LYS A 194 -23.24 -22.44 55.58
CA LYS A 194 -21.97 -21.95 55.02
C LYS A 194 -20.87 -22.95 55.33
N LYS A 195 -20.24 -23.49 54.28
CA LYS A 195 -19.13 -24.44 54.36
C LYS A 195 -17.83 -23.76 54.79
N GLU A 196 -17.52 -22.62 54.19
CA GLU A 196 -16.25 -21.92 54.39
C GLU A 196 -16.44 -20.41 54.29
N TYR A 197 -15.74 -19.67 55.15
CA TYR A 197 -15.72 -18.22 55.15
C TYR A 197 -14.51 -17.72 54.36
N CYS A 198 -14.75 -16.95 53.31
CA CYS A 198 -13.71 -16.31 52.52
C CYS A 198 -13.66 -14.82 52.81
N GLU A 199 -12.49 -14.30 53.16
CA GLU A 199 -12.28 -12.88 53.47
C GLU A 199 -12.37 -12.02 52.20
N GLU A 200 -11.75 -12.46 51.10
CA GLU A 200 -11.68 -11.72 49.82
C GLU A 200 -12.66 -12.24 48.75
N GLY A 201 -13.67 -13.00 49.17
CA GLY A 201 -14.61 -13.66 48.26
C GLY A 201 -14.20 -15.07 47.83
N CYS A 202 -15.02 -15.72 47.01
CA CYS A 202 -14.74 -17.05 46.47
C CYS A 202 -14.85 -17.07 44.94
N GLU A 203 -14.16 -18.02 44.33
CA GLU A 203 -14.24 -18.31 42.89
C GLU A 203 -13.95 -19.80 42.66
N TYR A 204 -14.58 -20.42 41.67
CA TYR A 204 -14.43 -21.85 41.34
C TYR A 204 -14.46 -22.78 42.58
N GLU A 205 -15.45 -22.55 43.45
CA GLU A 205 -15.71 -23.40 44.63
C GLU A 205 -14.58 -23.39 45.68
N LYS A 206 -13.73 -22.35 45.67
CA LYS A 206 -12.65 -22.10 46.65
C LYS A 206 -12.65 -20.65 47.12
N CYS A 207 -12.13 -20.39 48.31
CA CYS A 207 -11.87 -19.04 48.76
C CYS A 207 -10.71 -18.46 47.95
N LYS A 208 -10.78 -17.18 47.60
CA LYS A 208 -9.64 -16.45 47.03
C LYS A 208 -8.53 -16.41 48.09
N GLU A 209 -7.32 -16.80 47.70
CA GLU A 209 -6.16 -16.70 48.59
C GLU A 209 -5.83 -15.22 48.84
N ASP A 210 -5.26 -14.91 50.01
CA ASP A 210 -4.75 -13.57 50.31
C ASP A 210 -3.62 -13.27 49.32
N CYS A 211 -3.82 -12.26 48.47
CA CYS A 211 -2.90 -11.87 47.41
C CYS A 211 -2.09 -10.66 47.89
N PRO A 212 -0.95 -10.86 48.58
CA PRO A 212 -0.16 -9.73 49.03
C PRO A 212 0.30 -8.90 47.83
N PRO A 213 0.28 -7.56 47.91
CA PRO A 213 0.66 -6.71 46.79
C PRO A 213 2.16 -6.75 46.51
N HIS A 214 2.55 -6.35 45.30
CA HIS A 214 3.91 -6.13 44.83
C HIS A 214 4.88 -7.32 45.00
N GLN A 215 4.41 -8.55 44.82
CA GLN A 215 5.23 -9.75 45.02
C GLN A 215 6.20 -10.02 43.88
N LYS A 216 5.80 -9.73 42.65
CA LYS A 216 6.58 -10.05 41.45
C LYS A 216 6.64 -8.87 40.49
N LEU A 217 7.75 -8.79 39.75
CA LEU A 217 7.92 -7.88 38.63
C LEU A 217 7.87 -8.65 37.31
N GLN A 218 7.10 -8.15 36.36
CA GLN A 218 7.02 -8.76 35.03
C GLN A 218 6.69 -7.72 33.97
N CYS A 219 7.12 -8.02 32.75
CA CYS A 219 6.92 -7.20 31.57
C CYS A 219 5.52 -7.37 30.99
N PHE A 220 4.85 -6.25 30.72
CA PHE A 220 3.59 -6.20 30.00
C PHE A 220 3.55 -4.94 29.13
N GLY A 221 3.22 -5.08 27.84
CA GLY A 221 3.13 -3.94 26.93
C GLY A 221 4.43 -3.14 26.84
N GLY A 222 5.57 -3.81 26.90
CA GLY A 222 6.89 -3.19 26.85
C GLY A 222 7.34 -2.49 28.14
N HIS A 223 6.59 -2.54 29.24
CA HIS A 223 6.94 -1.86 30.50
C HIS A 223 6.89 -2.82 31.69
N VAL A 224 7.54 -2.45 32.81
CA VAL A 224 7.59 -3.29 34.01
C VAL A 224 6.42 -2.96 34.94
N TYR A 225 5.66 -3.98 35.30
CA TYR A 225 4.53 -3.90 36.21
C TYR A 225 4.78 -4.72 37.48
N TRP A 226 4.14 -4.30 38.56
CA TRP A 226 3.97 -5.14 39.75
C TRP A 226 2.87 -6.17 39.52
N TYR A 227 3.04 -7.32 40.13
CA TYR A 227 2.06 -8.39 40.22
C TYR A 227 1.92 -8.80 41.68
N ASP A 228 0.68 -9.03 42.09
CA ASP A 228 0.37 -9.50 43.44
C ASP A 228 0.76 -10.99 43.61
N GLY A 229 0.57 -11.52 44.82
CA GLY A 229 0.85 -12.92 45.15
C GLY A 229 0.02 -13.95 44.37
N CYS A 230 -1.06 -13.51 43.71
CA CYS A 230 -1.95 -14.34 42.92
C CYS A 230 -1.68 -14.23 41.41
N GLY A 231 -0.77 -13.33 41.01
CA GLY A 231 -0.40 -13.11 39.62
C GLY A 231 -1.33 -12.16 38.87
N GLU A 232 -2.16 -11.38 39.57
CA GLU A 232 -2.86 -10.25 38.95
C GLU A 232 -1.92 -9.06 38.78
N ARG A 233 -2.05 -8.37 37.65
CA ARG A 233 -1.23 -7.22 37.29
C ARG A 233 -1.72 -5.98 38.02
N GLU A 234 -0.85 -5.40 38.84
CA GLU A 234 -1.10 -4.18 39.60
C GLU A 234 -0.58 -2.95 38.82
N GLY A 235 -0.20 -1.88 39.53
CA GLY A 235 0.32 -0.66 38.94
C GLY A 235 1.64 -0.84 38.18
N MET A 236 1.86 0.02 37.18
CA MET A 236 3.14 0.11 36.47
C MET A 236 4.24 0.53 37.45
N LYS A 237 5.30 -0.27 37.53
CA LYS A 237 6.49 0.01 38.35
C LYS A 237 7.41 0.99 37.64
N GLU A 238 7.68 0.73 36.37
CA GLU A 238 8.71 1.43 35.59
C GLU A 238 8.33 1.45 34.12
N TYR A 239 8.37 2.65 33.52
CA TYR A 239 8.18 2.84 32.09
C TYR A 239 9.48 2.54 31.36
N CYS A 240 9.44 1.60 30.41
CA CYS A 240 10.60 1.21 29.62
C CYS A 240 10.42 1.63 28.15
N PRO A 241 11.17 2.62 27.67
CA PRO A 241 11.08 3.09 26.28
C PRO A 241 11.44 2.03 25.24
N ASN A 242 12.33 1.07 25.58
CA ASN A 242 12.91 0.10 24.64
C ASN A 242 12.41 -1.34 24.89
N GLY A 243 11.17 -1.45 25.36
CA GLY A 243 10.67 -2.72 25.88
C GLY A 243 11.35 -3.12 27.18
N CYS A 244 10.96 -4.27 27.70
CA CYS A 244 11.54 -4.81 28.92
C CYS A 244 11.61 -6.33 28.84
N ASP A 245 12.62 -6.90 29.49
CA ASP A 245 12.81 -8.33 29.60
C ASP A 245 13.04 -8.73 31.07
N LEU A 246 12.51 -9.91 31.43
CA LEU A 246 12.68 -10.51 32.76
C LEU A 246 12.34 -9.57 33.94
N GLY A 247 11.39 -8.64 33.75
CA GLY A 247 10.92 -7.72 34.80
C GLY A 247 11.86 -6.53 35.05
N SER A 248 12.73 -6.20 34.08
CA SER A 248 13.58 -5.00 34.10
C SER A 248 13.58 -4.33 32.72
N CYS A 249 13.71 -3.00 32.69
CA CYS A 249 13.84 -2.29 31.42
C CYS A 249 15.14 -2.69 30.70
N ASN A 250 15.07 -2.79 29.37
CA ASN A 250 16.26 -3.02 28.56
C ASN A 250 17.18 -1.80 28.60
N GLU A 251 18.44 -1.96 29.03
CA GLU A 251 19.42 -0.88 29.03
C GLU A 251 20.10 -0.73 27.64
N TYR A 252 19.99 0.50 27.11
CA TYR A 252 20.67 1.15 25.98
C TYR A 252 21.56 0.32 25.02
N SER A 253 21.13 0.25 23.75
CA SER A 253 21.96 0.66 22.61
C SER A 253 21.78 2.17 22.40
N MET A 254 22.87 2.89 22.13
CA MET A 254 22.98 4.35 22.33
C MET A 254 22.76 5.19 21.06
N GLU A 255 21.95 4.72 20.09
CA GLU A 255 21.82 5.44 18.81
C GLU A 255 20.39 5.63 18.30
N GLU A 256 19.36 5.04 18.89
CA GLU A 256 18.04 5.03 18.26
C GLU A 256 17.14 6.20 18.68
N CYS A 257 16.45 6.79 17.71
CA CYS A 257 15.40 7.79 17.88
C CYS A 257 14.06 7.07 17.77
N TYR A 258 13.22 7.22 18.79
CA TYR A 258 11.87 6.67 18.82
C TYR A 258 10.84 7.75 18.50
N ASP A 259 9.84 7.41 17.70
CA ASP A 259 8.78 8.30 17.26
C ASP A 259 7.40 7.69 17.56
N SER A 260 6.52 8.42 18.25
CA SER A 260 5.28 7.82 18.77
C SER A 260 4.16 7.67 17.74
N ASP A 261 4.26 8.34 16.60
CA ASP A 261 3.25 8.33 15.52
C ASP A 261 3.81 7.79 14.18
N ASN A 262 4.99 7.17 14.26
CA ASN A 262 5.70 6.49 13.17
C ASN A 262 6.07 7.39 11.98
N GLY A 263 6.71 8.53 12.26
CA GLY A 263 7.33 9.37 11.24
C GLY A 263 6.57 10.67 11.05
N LYS A 264 6.32 11.07 9.80
CA LYS A 264 5.58 12.31 9.49
C LYS A 264 4.08 12.04 9.48
N ASN A 265 3.42 11.97 10.63
CA ASN A 265 1.99 11.76 10.74
C ASN A 265 1.25 13.00 11.28
N VAL A 266 0.98 13.95 10.39
CA VAL A 266 0.29 15.21 10.71
C VAL A 266 -1.12 15.07 11.30
N SER A 267 -1.74 13.88 11.21
CA SER A 267 -3.11 13.63 11.71
C SER A 267 -3.14 13.08 13.14
N ALA A 268 -2.00 12.68 13.68
CA ALA A 268 -1.81 12.26 15.06
C ALA A 268 -0.83 13.22 15.74
N LYS A 269 -0.78 13.21 17.07
CA LYS A 269 0.23 13.97 17.79
C LYS A 269 1.44 13.07 18.02
N GLY A 270 2.55 13.40 17.41
CA GLY A 270 3.86 12.78 17.55
C GLY A 270 4.65 13.25 18.76
N THR A 271 5.54 12.39 19.21
CA THR A 271 6.54 12.66 20.26
C THR A 271 7.78 11.84 19.96
N VAL A 272 8.86 12.56 19.69
CA VAL A 272 10.18 11.99 19.44
C VAL A 272 11.00 11.94 20.73
N VAL A 273 11.68 10.81 20.92
CA VAL A 273 12.58 10.55 22.05
C VAL A 273 13.93 10.10 21.51
N LYS A 274 14.99 10.89 21.76
CA LYS A 274 16.38 10.51 21.48
C LYS A 274 17.27 10.83 22.68
N ALA A 275 17.85 9.79 23.29
CA ALA A 275 18.62 9.88 24.53
C ALA A 275 17.84 10.61 25.65
N ASN A 276 18.18 11.87 25.94
CA ASN A 276 17.53 12.70 26.98
C ASN A 276 16.67 13.85 26.42
N ARG A 277 16.41 13.88 25.10
CA ARG A 277 15.53 14.87 24.47
C ARG A 277 14.17 14.24 24.19
N ILE A 278 13.13 14.91 24.66
CA ILE A 278 11.73 14.58 24.38
C ILE A 278 11.13 15.81 23.74
N GLU A 279 10.66 15.69 22.50
CA GLU A 279 10.02 16.78 21.77
C GLU A 279 8.72 16.26 21.15
N SER A 280 7.67 17.06 21.20
CA SER A 280 6.36 16.70 20.64
C SER A 280 5.95 17.69 19.57
N ASP A 281 5.04 17.26 18.73
CA ASP A 281 4.42 18.12 17.74
C ASP A 281 3.66 19.26 18.40
N GLU A 282 3.69 20.41 17.75
CA GLU A 282 3.11 21.62 18.31
C GLU A 282 2.46 22.50 17.25
N CYS A 283 1.28 23.00 17.58
CA CYS A 283 0.58 23.98 16.78
C CYS A 283 1.08 25.39 17.06
N LYS A 284 1.43 26.11 16.00
CA LYS A 284 1.75 27.54 16.07
C LYS A 284 0.47 28.38 16.05
N ALA A 285 0.61 29.64 16.46
CA ALA A 285 -0.51 30.59 16.54
C ALA A 285 -1.12 30.95 15.18
N ASP A 286 -0.41 30.71 14.08
CA ASP A 286 -0.87 30.91 12.70
C ASP A 286 -1.61 29.69 12.11
N GLY A 287 -1.76 28.61 12.90
CA GLY A 287 -2.45 27.39 12.47
C GLY A 287 -1.54 26.36 11.79
N THR A 288 -0.24 26.62 11.66
CA THR A 288 0.73 25.63 11.17
C THR A 288 1.09 24.60 12.23
N LEU A 289 1.22 23.33 11.83
CA LEU A 289 1.73 22.23 12.65
C LEU A 289 3.25 22.16 12.50
N THR A 290 3.97 22.09 13.62
CA THR A 290 5.39 21.71 13.63
C THR A 290 5.44 20.22 13.90
N GLU A 291 5.67 19.46 12.83
CA GLU A 291 5.83 18.01 12.85
C GLU A 291 7.26 17.66 13.23
N LYS A 292 7.47 16.76 14.19
CA LYS A 292 8.78 16.30 14.64
C LYS A 292 8.82 14.80 14.51
N TYR A 293 9.84 14.30 13.81
CA TYR A 293 9.93 12.89 13.45
C TYR A 293 11.35 12.36 13.50
N CYS A 294 11.49 11.04 13.61
CA CYS A 294 12.79 10.38 13.54
C CYS A 294 13.17 10.05 12.08
N PHE A 295 14.36 10.46 11.65
CA PHE A 295 14.91 10.11 10.34
C PHE A 295 16.39 9.76 10.44
N MET A 296 16.79 8.58 9.95
CA MET A 296 18.15 8.05 10.08
C MET A 296 18.69 8.18 11.52
N HIS A 297 17.83 7.87 12.48
CA HIS A 297 18.08 7.97 13.92
C HIS A 297 18.27 9.39 14.48
N ASP A 298 18.06 10.47 13.72
CA ASP A 298 18.08 11.85 14.21
C ASP A 298 16.67 12.44 14.31
N ILE A 299 16.49 13.35 15.28
CA ILE A 299 15.27 14.17 15.37
C ILE A 299 15.30 15.20 14.24
N ARG A 300 14.29 15.16 13.38
CA ARG A 300 14.01 16.16 12.34
C ARG A 300 12.67 16.83 12.63
N TRP A 301 12.45 17.97 11.99
CA TRP A 301 11.17 18.66 12.07
C TRP A 301 10.83 19.37 10.76
N GLU A 302 9.55 19.58 10.54
CA GLU A 302 8.99 20.29 9.41
C GLU A 302 7.81 21.14 9.88
N SER A 303 7.54 22.27 9.21
CA SER A 303 6.35 23.07 9.49
C SER A 303 5.37 22.92 8.32
N VAL A 304 4.23 22.31 8.60
CA VAL A 304 3.21 21.96 7.61
C VAL A 304 1.93 22.72 7.92
N LEU A 305 1.28 23.26 6.89
CA LEU A 305 -0.07 23.80 7.03
C LEU A 305 -1.06 22.63 7.05
N CYS A 306 -2.01 22.63 7.98
CA CYS A 306 -2.96 21.51 8.04
C CYS A 306 -3.77 21.36 6.74
N PRO A 307 -4.06 20.12 6.31
CA PRO A 307 -4.88 19.85 5.13
C PRO A 307 -6.25 20.55 5.18
N SER A 308 -6.83 20.82 4.01
CA SER A 308 -8.11 21.54 3.92
C SER A 308 -9.22 20.88 4.75
N GLY A 309 -10.02 21.72 5.40
CA GLY A 309 -11.07 21.30 6.35
C GLY A 309 -10.56 20.87 7.73
N GLN A 310 -9.24 20.97 7.99
CA GLN A 310 -8.64 20.64 9.28
C GLN A 310 -8.02 21.87 9.98
N ILE A 311 -7.96 21.83 11.31
CA ILE A 311 -7.23 22.80 12.13
C ILE A 311 -6.10 22.10 12.89
N CYS A 312 -4.99 22.81 13.10
CA CYS A 312 -4.01 22.34 14.06
C CYS A 312 -4.56 22.52 15.48
N ARG A 313 -4.78 21.42 16.21
CA ARG A 313 -5.16 21.44 17.62
C ARG A 313 -4.42 20.32 18.36
N ASP A 314 -3.80 20.69 19.47
CA ASP A 314 -3.04 19.77 20.34
C ASP A 314 -1.92 19.00 19.61
N GLY A 315 -1.24 19.67 18.67
CA GLY A 315 -0.13 19.08 17.93
C GLY A 315 -0.56 18.06 16.87
N ALA A 316 -1.80 18.15 16.36
CA ALA A 316 -2.28 17.35 15.25
C ALA A 316 -3.27 18.15 14.38
N CYS A 317 -3.35 17.82 13.09
CA CYS A 317 -4.36 18.33 12.17
C CYS A 317 -5.65 17.52 12.31
N ILE A 318 -6.73 18.20 12.67
CA ILE A 318 -8.02 17.58 12.99
C ILE A 318 -9.17 18.24 12.24
N ALA A 319 -10.11 17.44 11.73
CA ALA A 319 -11.26 17.96 10.99
C ALA A 319 -12.10 18.94 11.83
N THR A 320 -12.41 20.11 11.25
CA THR A 320 -13.38 21.07 11.79
C THR A 320 -14.69 20.96 11.05
N GLY A 321 -15.74 20.51 11.72
CA GLY A 321 -17.10 20.60 11.19
C GLY A 321 -17.61 22.04 11.23
N GLY A 322 -17.35 22.83 10.17
CA GLY A 322 -17.86 24.21 10.06
C GLY A 322 -17.48 25.01 8.79
N CYS A 323 -16.65 24.46 7.90
CA CYS A 323 -16.32 25.07 6.61
C CYS A 323 -16.09 23.95 5.59
N ASN A 324 -16.75 24.03 4.43
CA ASN A 324 -16.55 23.09 3.33
C ASN A 324 -15.95 23.83 2.12
N ASP A 325 -14.85 23.30 1.60
CA ASP A 325 -14.03 23.89 0.55
C ASP A 325 -14.08 23.03 -0.72
N THR A 326 -14.34 23.62 -1.89
CA THR A 326 -14.58 22.83 -3.12
C THR A 326 -13.33 22.53 -3.94
N ASP A 327 -12.18 23.14 -3.65
CA ASP A 327 -10.91 22.95 -4.38
C ASP A 327 -9.71 22.61 -3.48
N ASN A 328 -10.00 22.26 -2.22
CA ASN A 328 -9.09 21.74 -1.21
C ASN A 328 -8.01 22.74 -0.70
N GLY A 329 -8.38 23.97 -0.38
CA GLY A 329 -7.53 24.92 0.34
C GLY A 329 -7.16 26.13 -0.51
N ASP A 330 -5.98 26.70 -0.35
CA ASP A 330 -5.52 27.79 -1.22
C ASP A 330 -5.04 27.21 -2.57
N ASN A 331 -5.95 26.97 -3.52
CA ASN A 331 -5.68 26.41 -4.84
C ASN A 331 -5.98 27.40 -5.98
N TYR A 332 -5.06 28.34 -6.17
CA TYR A 332 -5.17 29.43 -7.13
C TYR A 332 -5.38 29.02 -8.61
N PHE A 333 -5.27 27.74 -8.96
CA PHE A 333 -5.36 27.23 -10.35
C PHE A 333 -6.59 26.35 -10.60
N VAL A 334 -7.39 26.08 -9.57
CA VAL A 334 -8.67 25.39 -9.67
C VAL A 334 -9.71 26.34 -9.13
N ARG A 335 -10.87 26.45 -9.78
CA ARG A 335 -11.89 27.37 -9.28
C ARG A 335 -12.58 26.74 -8.07
N GLY A 336 -12.45 27.37 -6.92
CA GLY A 336 -13.04 26.97 -5.66
C GLY A 336 -14.12 27.88 -5.13
N SER A 337 -14.64 27.44 -3.98
CA SER A 337 -15.65 28.11 -3.19
C SER A 337 -15.71 27.51 -1.80
N ILE A 338 -16.02 28.35 -0.81
CA ILE A 338 -16.27 27.91 0.56
C ILE A 338 -17.70 28.17 0.99
N THR A 339 -18.26 27.20 1.74
CA THR A 339 -19.54 27.32 2.42
C THR A 339 -19.31 27.39 3.93
N LEU A 340 -19.67 28.53 4.54
CA LEU A 340 -19.58 28.76 6.00
C LEU A 340 -20.83 28.26 6.75
N GLU A 341 -20.75 28.07 8.08
CA GLU A 341 -21.86 27.63 8.94
C GLU A 341 -23.17 28.45 8.81
N ASN A 342 -23.08 29.70 8.35
CA ASN A 342 -24.23 30.58 8.11
C ASN A 342 -24.79 30.47 6.68
N GLU A 343 -24.40 29.43 5.93
CA GLU A 343 -24.75 29.17 4.53
C GLU A 343 -24.28 30.25 3.54
N SER A 344 -23.39 31.16 3.96
CA SER A 344 -22.80 32.12 3.01
C SER A 344 -21.74 31.42 2.15
N VAL A 345 -21.85 31.60 0.84
CA VAL A 345 -20.90 31.10 -0.16
C VAL A 345 -19.97 32.23 -0.58
N MET A 346 -18.67 31.95 -0.62
CA MET A 346 -17.65 32.82 -1.21
C MET A 346 -16.90 32.02 -2.27
N GLU A 347 -16.74 32.60 -3.46
CA GLU A 347 -16.10 31.96 -4.62
C GLU A 347 -14.83 32.72 -5.00
N ASP A 348 -13.86 32.00 -5.54
CA ASP A 348 -12.63 32.61 -6.04
C ASP A 348 -12.91 33.50 -7.23
N LYS A 349 -12.17 34.60 -7.29
CA LYS A 349 -12.40 35.64 -8.27
C LYS A 349 -11.14 36.38 -8.63
N CYS A 350 -11.11 36.91 -9.84
CA CYS A 350 -10.06 37.83 -10.23
C CYS A 350 -10.23 39.19 -9.53
N GLY A 351 -9.12 39.74 -9.05
CA GLY A 351 -9.09 41.09 -8.48
C GLY A 351 -9.32 42.17 -9.54
N GLU A 352 -9.87 43.30 -9.11
CA GLU A 352 -10.14 44.46 -9.97
C GLU A 352 -9.35 45.70 -9.50
N GLY A 353 -9.10 46.64 -10.42
CA GLY A 353 -8.46 47.92 -10.12
C GLY A 353 -7.00 47.75 -9.67
N PHE A 354 -6.71 48.05 -8.40
CA PHE A 354 -5.34 47.89 -7.86
C PHE A 354 -4.91 46.42 -7.78
N TYR A 355 -5.85 45.48 -7.79
CA TYR A 355 -5.60 44.03 -7.74
C TYR A 355 -5.82 43.33 -9.10
N GLU A 356 -5.78 44.07 -10.20
CA GLU A 356 -5.85 43.49 -11.54
C GLU A 356 -4.69 42.50 -11.75
N GLY A 357 -5.00 41.27 -12.20
CA GLY A 357 -4.02 40.19 -12.35
C GLY A 357 -3.83 39.30 -11.12
N PHE A 358 -4.52 39.56 -10.01
CA PHE A 358 -4.51 38.70 -8.82
C PHE A 358 -5.72 37.75 -8.82
N VAL A 359 -5.57 36.55 -8.26
CA VAL A 359 -6.68 35.76 -7.73
C VAL A 359 -6.92 36.16 -6.28
N ILE A 360 -8.17 36.42 -5.95
CA ILE A 360 -8.68 36.52 -4.58
C ILE A 360 -9.26 35.16 -4.25
N GLU A 361 -8.51 34.40 -3.48
CA GLU A 361 -8.81 33.02 -3.08
C GLU A 361 -9.58 33.00 -1.75
N TYR A 362 -10.60 32.16 -1.67
CA TYR A 362 -11.35 31.89 -0.44
C TYR A 362 -11.21 30.43 -0.05
N SER A 363 -10.53 30.16 1.05
CA SER A 363 -10.28 28.79 1.53
C SER A 363 -10.70 28.59 2.98
N CYS A 364 -10.84 27.32 3.38
CA CYS A 364 -11.23 26.94 4.74
C CYS A 364 -10.05 26.89 5.73
N ALA A 365 -10.09 27.74 6.75
CA ALA A 365 -9.27 27.66 7.98
C ALA A 365 -10.18 27.66 9.24
N ALA A 366 -9.72 28.20 10.39
CA ALA A 366 -10.57 28.38 11.59
C ALA A 366 -11.87 29.20 11.33
N LYS A 367 -11.91 29.93 10.20
CA LYS A 367 -13.05 30.60 9.52
C LYS A 367 -12.72 30.66 8.01
N SER A 368 -13.39 31.54 7.25
CA SER A 368 -12.92 31.93 5.90
C SER A 368 -11.54 32.56 5.95
N HIS A 369 -10.59 31.94 5.27
CA HIS A 369 -9.30 32.51 4.94
C HIS A 369 -9.40 33.18 3.57
N VAL A 370 -8.75 34.34 3.41
CA VAL A 370 -8.73 35.08 2.15
C VAL A 370 -7.30 35.43 1.82
N THR A 371 -6.82 34.96 0.66
CA THR A 371 -5.50 35.32 0.16
C THR A 371 -5.63 36.06 -1.16
N ASN A 372 -4.66 36.95 -1.43
CA ASN A 372 -4.53 37.60 -2.72
C ASN A 372 -3.23 37.12 -3.33
N TYR A 373 -3.30 36.35 -4.40
CA TYR A 373 -2.14 35.79 -5.09
C TYR A 373 -1.98 36.47 -6.45
N GLU A 374 -0.80 37.03 -6.72
CA GLU A 374 -0.49 37.65 -8.00
C GLU A 374 -0.28 36.55 -9.05
N CYS A 375 -1.16 36.45 -10.04
CA CYS A 375 -1.06 35.41 -11.05
C CYS A 375 0.02 35.75 -12.08
N PRO A 376 1.03 34.88 -12.30
CA PRO A 376 2.14 35.16 -13.22
C PRO A 376 1.72 35.49 -14.65
N LEU A 377 0.59 34.92 -15.12
CA LEU A 377 0.07 35.12 -16.48
C LEU A 377 -1.27 35.86 -16.53
N GLY A 378 -1.71 36.40 -15.38
CA GLY A 378 -3.03 36.95 -15.20
C GLY A 378 -4.04 35.93 -14.64
N CYS A 379 -5.19 36.45 -14.22
CA CYS A 379 -6.31 35.68 -13.70
C CYS A 379 -7.44 35.63 -14.74
N GLU A 380 -8.04 34.46 -14.91
CA GLU A 380 -9.24 34.26 -15.72
C GLU A 380 -10.25 33.39 -14.95
N ASN A 381 -11.52 33.81 -14.94
CA ASN A 381 -12.63 33.07 -14.30
C ASN A 381 -12.45 32.66 -12.82
N GLY A 382 -11.66 33.43 -12.06
CA GLY A 382 -11.41 33.16 -10.65
C GLY A 382 -10.20 32.26 -10.39
N THR A 383 -9.42 31.93 -11.42
CA THR A 383 -8.20 31.14 -11.29
C THR A 383 -7.05 31.80 -12.03
N CYS A 384 -5.82 31.52 -11.60
CA CYS A 384 -4.63 31.89 -12.32
C CYS A 384 -4.53 31.11 -13.63
N ILE A 385 -4.13 31.83 -14.68
CA ILE A 385 -3.78 31.23 -15.96
C ILE A 385 -2.48 30.42 -15.74
N LYS A 386 -2.58 29.09 -15.84
CA LYS A 386 -1.47 28.14 -15.63
C LYS A 386 -0.33 28.38 -16.64
N PRO A 387 0.94 28.57 -16.21
CA PRO A 387 2.10 28.51 -17.10
C PRO A 387 2.47 27.06 -17.44
N GLU A 388 2.58 26.77 -18.74
CA GLU A 388 2.99 25.48 -19.32
C GLU A 388 4.51 25.26 -19.26
N CYS A 389 5.12 25.32 -18.07
CA CYS A 389 6.50 24.85 -17.93
C CYS A 389 6.52 23.32 -17.82
N VAL A 390 7.20 22.65 -18.76
CA VAL A 390 7.36 21.19 -18.76
C VAL A 390 8.81 20.86 -18.47
N ASP A 391 9.01 20.09 -17.42
CA ASP A 391 10.29 19.58 -16.94
C ASP A 391 10.36 18.07 -17.20
N THR A 392 11.37 17.62 -17.95
CA THR A 392 11.47 16.22 -18.39
C THR A 392 12.15 15.27 -17.40
N ASP A 393 12.80 15.77 -16.37
CA ASP A 393 13.47 14.94 -15.37
C ASP A 393 12.75 14.94 -14.00
N GLY A 394 11.70 15.75 -13.87
CA GLY A 394 10.81 15.74 -12.72
C GLY A 394 11.31 16.62 -11.56
N GLY A 395 12.12 17.64 -11.86
CA GLY A 395 12.56 18.64 -10.90
C GLY A 395 14.08 18.79 -10.85
N TYR A 396 14.71 18.40 -9.73
CA TYR A 396 16.16 18.37 -9.61
C TYR A 396 16.65 16.93 -9.60
N ASN A 397 16.95 16.40 -10.77
CA ASN A 397 17.62 15.12 -10.95
C ASN A 397 19.04 15.32 -11.54
N TYR A 398 19.98 15.65 -10.66
CA TYR A 398 21.37 15.90 -11.05
C TYR A 398 22.03 14.75 -11.83
N PHE A 399 21.55 13.51 -11.73
CA PHE A 399 22.18 12.32 -12.33
C PHE A 399 21.48 11.86 -13.62
N LYS A 400 20.44 12.56 -14.07
CA LYS A 400 19.74 12.31 -15.32
C LYS A 400 19.71 13.61 -16.13
N LYS A 401 20.08 13.56 -17.42
CA LYS A 401 19.97 14.76 -18.26
C LYS A 401 18.49 15.11 -18.44
N GLY A 402 18.11 16.35 -18.13
CA GLY A 402 16.80 16.91 -18.42
C GLY A 402 16.85 18.29 -19.09
N TRP A 403 15.66 18.80 -19.39
CA TRP A 403 15.44 20.11 -19.98
C TRP A 403 14.07 20.66 -19.60
N ILE A 404 13.93 21.98 -19.68
CA ILE A 404 12.66 22.68 -19.55
C ILE A 404 12.27 23.41 -20.83
N VAL A 405 10.96 23.53 -21.05
CA VAL A 405 10.36 24.43 -22.04
C VAL A 405 9.55 25.47 -21.30
N ILE A 406 9.84 26.74 -21.52
CA ILE A 406 9.14 27.87 -20.90
C ILE A 406 8.20 28.56 -21.91
N LYS A 407 7.32 29.44 -21.41
CA LYS A 407 6.15 30.02 -22.12
C LYS A 407 6.39 30.63 -23.51
N ASP A 408 7.61 31.01 -23.87
CA ASP A 408 7.94 31.55 -25.20
C ASP A 408 8.39 30.47 -26.21
N GLY A 409 8.36 29.19 -25.82
CA GLY A 409 8.84 28.06 -26.61
C GLY A 409 10.35 27.84 -26.54
N THR A 410 11.07 28.58 -25.69
CA THR A 410 12.52 28.43 -25.52
C THR A 410 12.84 27.17 -24.73
N LYS A 411 13.72 26.34 -25.31
CA LYS A 411 14.27 25.14 -24.67
C LYS A 411 15.53 25.49 -23.88
N HIS A 412 15.59 25.06 -22.64
CA HIS A 412 16.74 25.19 -21.76
C HIS A 412 17.16 23.80 -21.27
N GLU A 413 18.40 23.38 -21.53
CA GLU A 413 18.91 22.04 -21.20
C GLU A 413 19.90 22.08 -20.03
N ASN A 414 19.91 21.06 -19.18
CA ASN A 414 20.94 20.86 -18.18
C ASN A 414 22.32 20.76 -18.86
N PHE A 415 23.33 21.42 -18.31
CA PHE A 415 24.68 21.44 -18.90
C PHE A 415 25.78 21.44 -17.83
N CYS A 416 26.96 20.94 -18.19
CA CYS A 416 28.10 20.92 -17.29
C CYS A 416 28.87 22.25 -17.32
N ASN A 417 29.21 22.74 -16.14
CA ASN A 417 30.10 23.88 -15.93
C ASN A 417 31.29 23.44 -15.06
N GLY A 418 32.32 22.88 -15.70
CA GLY A 418 33.38 22.16 -15.00
C GLY A 418 32.86 20.85 -14.41
N ASP A 419 33.18 20.59 -13.14
CA ASP A 419 32.71 19.41 -12.41
C ASP A 419 31.28 19.58 -11.87
N ASN A 420 30.66 20.75 -12.09
CA ASN A 420 29.29 21.00 -11.66
C ASN A 420 28.28 20.76 -12.78
N VAL A 421 27.08 20.30 -12.43
CA VAL A 421 25.91 20.36 -13.30
C VAL A 421 25.12 21.63 -13.02
N VAL A 422 24.89 22.41 -14.07
CA VAL A 422 23.91 23.50 -14.07
C VAL A 422 22.58 22.90 -14.46
N GLU A 423 21.77 22.63 -13.46
CA GLU A 423 20.45 22.03 -13.58
C GLU A 423 19.36 23.11 -13.61
N GLN A 424 18.40 22.94 -14.49
CA GLN A 424 17.34 23.90 -14.73
C GLN A 424 16.00 23.20 -14.59
N ASN A 425 15.16 23.70 -13.67
CA ASN A 425 13.79 23.27 -13.53
C ASN A 425 12.85 24.47 -13.72
N CYS A 426 11.54 24.24 -13.59
CA CYS A 426 10.52 25.28 -13.76
C CYS A 426 10.57 26.44 -12.74
N ASP A 427 11.33 26.29 -11.64
CA ASP A 427 11.35 27.22 -10.52
C ASP A 427 12.68 28.01 -10.40
N LYS A 428 13.83 27.37 -10.59
CA LYS A 428 15.16 27.99 -10.48
C LYS A 428 16.24 27.15 -11.19
N THR A 429 17.31 27.83 -11.59
CA THR A 429 18.56 27.18 -12.01
C THR A 429 19.45 26.93 -10.79
N VAL A 430 19.94 25.71 -10.64
CA VAL A 430 20.85 25.29 -9.57
C VAL A 430 22.18 24.87 -10.18
N ASP A 431 23.28 25.24 -9.52
CA ASP A 431 24.63 24.79 -9.84
C ASP A 431 25.04 23.79 -8.75
N TYR A 432 25.17 22.51 -9.10
CA TYR A 432 25.44 21.41 -8.18
C TYR A 432 26.80 20.78 -8.48
N GLU A 433 27.67 20.71 -7.47
CA GLU A 433 28.99 20.08 -7.59
C GLU A 433 28.84 18.55 -7.64
N CYS A 434 29.16 17.95 -8.79
CA CYS A 434 29.07 16.51 -8.95
C CYS A 434 30.26 15.83 -8.28
N PRO A 435 30.03 14.86 -7.37
CA PRO A 435 31.11 14.19 -6.64
C PRO A 435 32.19 13.55 -7.55
N ASP A 436 31.77 13.04 -8.71
CA ASP A 436 32.62 12.33 -9.67
C ASP A 436 32.71 13.06 -11.03
N GLY A 437 32.44 14.38 -11.02
CA GLY A 437 32.45 15.21 -12.22
C GLY A 437 31.13 15.18 -13.01
N CYS A 438 31.00 16.11 -13.95
CA CYS A 438 29.82 16.28 -14.78
C CYS A 438 30.11 15.89 -16.24
N SER A 439 29.22 15.11 -16.84
CA SER A 439 29.28 14.78 -18.26
C SER A 439 27.88 14.78 -18.88
N PHE A 440 27.76 15.28 -20.12
CA PHE A 440 26.49 15.37 -20.87
C PHE A 440 25.33 16.09 -20.17
N GLY A 441 25.61 17.02 -19.25
CA GLY A 441 24.57 17.76 -18.52
C GLY A 441 23.94 16.99 -17.37
N ALA A 442 24.64 15.97 -16.85
CA ALA A 442 24.31 15.28 -15.62
C ALA A 442 25.59 14.90 -14.86
N CYS A 443 25.49 14.70 -13.56
CA CYS A 443 26.52 14.11 -12.74
C CYS A 443 26.75 12.66 -13.16
N VAL A 444 28.03 12.30 -13.26
CA VAL A 444 28.42 10.92 -13.48
C VAL A 444 28.10 10.14 -12.20
N SER A 445 27.27 9.11 -12.30
CA SER A 445 27.06 8.16 -11.22
C SER A 445 27.88 6.91 -11.52
N GLY A 446 28.97 6.72 -10.76
CA GLY A 446 29.70 5.46 -10.71
C GLY A 446 30.90 5.34 -11.65
N ILE A 447 32.06 5.86 -11.23
CA ILE A 447 33.33 5.20 -11.57
C ILE A 447 33.49 4.05 -10.57
N HIS A 448 33.35 2.81 -11.02
CA HIS A 448 33.67 1.66 -10.17
C HIS A 448 35.19 1.46 -10.16
N VAL A 449 35.85 1.78 -9.04
CA VAL A 449 37.30 1.57 -8.87
C VAL A 449 37.52 0.32 -8.01
N SER A 450 37.75 -0.84 -8.65
CA SER A 450 38.18 -2.05 -7.95
C SER A 450 39.67 -2.30 -8.20
N GLY A 451 40.54 -1.71 -7.37
CA GLY A 451 41.99 -1.89 -7.47
C GLY A 451 42.61 -1.22 -8.71
N GLU A 452 43.12 -2.01 -9.67
CA GLU A 452 43.85 -1.55 -10.88
C GLU A 452 42.96 -1.42 -12.14
N CYS A 453 41.64 -1.57 -12.01
CA CYS A 453 40.67 -1.46 -13.11
C CYS A 453 39.75 -0.25 -12.89
N THR A 454 39.59 0.61 -13.91
CA THR A 454 38.61 1.70 -13.93
C THR A 454 37.61 1.47 -15.05
N ASP A 455 36.33 1.56 -14.73
CA ASP A 455 35.22 1.37 -15.66
C ASP A 455 34.46 2.68 -15.89
N SER A 456 34.28 3.11 -17.15
CA SER A 456 33.76 4.46 -17.46
C SER A 456 32.23 4.57 -17.48
N ASP A 457 31.51 3.46 -17.46
CA ASP A 457 30.04 3.41 -17.44
C ASP A 457 29.45 2.66 -16.23
N GLY A 458 30.32 2.35 -15.26
CA GLY A 458 29.95 1.87 -13.94
C GLY A 458 29.66 0.37 -13.85
N GLY A 459 30.09 -0.43 -14.82
CA GLY A 459 29.97 -1.89 -14.79
C GLY A 459 29.39 -2.45 -16.08
N LYS A 460 28.35 -3.29 -16.01
CA LYS A 460 27.69 -3.82 -17.22
C LYS A 460 26.53 -2.91 -17.61
N ASN A 461 26.75 -1.97 -18.53
CA ASN A 461 25.78 -1.01 -19.05
C ASN A 461 25.68 -1.02 -20.59
N TYR A 462 24.88 -1.96 -21.11
CA TYR A 462 24.68 -2.21 -22.55
C TYR A 462 24.15 -1.04 -23.40
N TYR A 463 23.65 0.04 -22.77
CA TYR A 463 23.02 1.18 -23.43
C TYR A 463 23.87 2.46 -23.36
N LEU A 464 24.88 2.48 -22.49
CA LEU A 464 25.94 3.47 -22.51
C LEU A 464 27.14 2.86 -23.25
N ARG A 465 28.05 3.69 -23.74
CA ARG A 465 29.30 3.16 -24.31
C ARG A 465 30.38 3.35 -23.25
N GLY A 466 30.89 2.25 -22.75
CA GLY A 466 31.94 2.16 -21.75
C GLY A 466 33.33 1.96 -22.31
N THR A 467 34.29 2.10 -21.40
CA THR A 467 35.70 1.88 -21.61
C THR A 467 36.31 1.47 -20.28
N ILE A 468 36.94 0.30 -20.26
CA ILE A 468 37.72 -0.14 -19.12
C ILE A 468 39.21 0.17 -19.33
N THR A 469 39.88 0.59 -18.27
CA THR A 469 41.34 0.71 -18.22
C THR A 469 41.88 -0.18 -17.11
N THR A 470 42.76 -1.12 -17.45
CA THR A 470 43.43 -2.01 -16.48
C THR A 470 44.94 -1.94 -16.68
N GLY A 471 45.66 -1.33 -15.74
CA GLY A 471 47.11 -1.09 -15.90
C GLY A 471 47.44 -0.18 -17.09
N ASN A 472 48.00 -0.74 -18.17
CA ASN A 472 48.35 -0.01 -19.41
C ASN A 472 47.41 -0.34 -20.59
N ASP A 473 46.46 -1.26 -20.40
CA ASP A 473 45.57 -1.71 -21.46
C ASP A 473 44.20 -1.01 -21.33
N THR A 474 43.59 -0.71 -22.47
CA THR A 474 42.27 -0.08 -22.58
C THR A 474 41.39 -0.91 -23.50
N PHE A 475 40.16 -1.21 -23.06
CA PHE A 475 39.16 -1.92 -23.86
C PHE A 475 37.89 -1.07 -23.92
N GLU A 476 37.27 -1.01 -25.09
CA GLU A 476 36.07 -0.20 -25.35
C GLU A 476 34.93 -1.12 -25.76
N ASP A 477 33.70 -0.77 -25.37
CA ASP A 477 32.52 -1.49 -25.83
C ASP A 477 32.35 -1.36 -27.34
N GLY A 478 31.86 -2.44 -27.92
CA GLY A 478 31.84 -2.62 -29.36
C GLY A 478 30.60 -3.34 -29.83
N CYS A 479 30.19 -3.05 -31.06
CA CYS A 479 29.16 -3.85 -31.71
C CYS A 479 29.76 -5.12 -32.30
N GLY A 480 29.10 -6.26 -32.07
CA GLY A 480 29.46 -7.53 -32.70
C GLY A 480 29.41 -7.45 -34.22
N THR A 481 30.22 -8.27 -34.89
CA THR A 481 30.29 -8.36 -36.36
C THR A 481 29.98 -9.79 -36.82
N GLY A 482 29.62 -9.94 -38.10
CA GLY A 482 29.31 -11.26 -38.67
C GLY A 482 28.07 -11.90 -38.02
N GLU A 483 28.23 -13.10 -37.46
CA GLU A 483 27.16 -13.84 -36.76
C GLU A 483 26.72 -13.17 -35.44
N MET A 484 27.48 -12.18 -34.94
CA MET A 484 27.15 -11.38 -33.76
C MET A 484 26.64 -9.97 -34.12
N ALA A 485 26.29 -9.73 -35.38
CA ALA A 485 25.67 -8.48 -35.79
C ALA A 485 24.36 -8.26 -35.02
N GLY A 486 24.28 -7.16 -34.27
CA GLY A 486 23.13 -6.87 -33.39
C GLY A 486 23.41 -7.05 -31.90
N TYR A 487 24.54 -7.64 -31.53
CA TYR A 487 24.98 -7.73 -30.13
C TYR A 487 25.89 -6.56 -29.76
N VAL A 488 25.85 -6.13 -28.50
CA VAL A 488 26.92 -5.34 -27.88
C VAL A 488 27.88 -6.27 -27.15
N ILE A 489 29.17 -6.01 -27.31
CA ILE A 489 30.28 -6.63 -26.59
C ILE A 489 30.66 -5.64 -25.50
N GLU A 490 30.27 -5.97 -24.28
CA GLU A 490 30.41 -5.16 -23.08
C GLU A 490 31.66 -5.56 -22.31
N TYR A 491 32.51 -4.60 -21.94
CA TYR A 491 33.64 -4.80 -21.05
C TYR A 491 33.38 -4.15 -19.71
N SER A 492 33.41 -4.94 -18.63
CA SER A 492 33.20 -4.42 -17.28
C SER A 492 34.28 -4.89 -16.28
N CYS A 493 34.58 -4.09 -15.25
CA CYS A 493 35.43 -4.54 -14.13
C CYS A 493 34.63 -5.48 -13.19
N GLU A 494 34.97 -6.79 -13.10
CA GLU A 494 34.35 -7.73 -12.14
C GLU A 494 35.18 -7.90 -10.85
N GLU A 495 34.51 -8.08 -9.69
CA GLU A 495 35.15 -8.44 -8.42
C GLU A 495 35.65 -9.90 -8.45
N GLN A 496 36.83 -10.13 -9.01
CA GLN A 496 37.65 -11.30 -8.67
C GLN A 496 39.08 -10.86 -8.35
N GLU A 497 39.74 -11.60 -7.44
CA GLU A 497 41.02 -11.29 -6.78
C GLU A 497 42.23 -10.95 -7.69
N ASN A 498 42.05 -10.87 -9.02
CA ASN A 498 43.14 -10.66 -9.98
C ASN A 498 42.80 -9.70 -11.15
N GLY A 499 41.80 -8.82 -11.02
CA GLY A 499 41.60 -7.68 -11.95
C GLY A 499 41.38 -8.08 -13.41
N THR A 500 40.75 -9.22 -13.65
CA THR A 500 40.54 -9.76 -15.01
C THR A 500 39.20 -9.24 -15.56
N HIS A 501 39.21 -8.54 -16.69
CA HIS A 501 37.99 -8.12 -17.39
C HIS A 501 37.39 -9.29 -18.18
N VAL A 502 36.07 -9.42 -18.17
CA VAL A 502 35.36 -10.45 -18.93
C VAL A 502 34.39 -9.78 -19.90
N PRO A 503 34.54 -9.97 -21.23
CA PRO A 503 33.58 -9.44 -22.18
C PRO A 503 32.24 -10.18 -22.05
N SER A 504 31.14 -9.45 -21.94
CA SER A 504 29.77 -9.95 -21.93
C SER A 504 29.09 -9.60 -23.25
N ASN A 505 28.49 -10.58 -23.92
CA ASN A 505 27.74 -10.34 -25.16
C ASN A 505 26.25 -10.23 -24.84
N TYR A 506 25.62 -9.12 -25.20
CA TYR A 506 24.20 -8.88 -25.00
C TYR A 506 23.50 -8.61 -26.33
N GLU A 507 22.39 -9.28 -26.61
CA GLU A 507 21.62 -9.09 -27.84
C GLU A 507 20.81 -7.80 -27.74
N CYS A 508 21.14 -6.80 -28.55
CA CYS A 508 20.41 -5.53 -28.51
C CYS A 508 19.06 -5.68 -29.20
N PRO A 509 17.93 -5.39 -28.51
CA PRO A 509 16.58 -5.53 -29.08
C PRO A 509 16.38 -4.76 -30.40
N PHE A 510 17.10 -3.64 -30.58
CA PHE A 510 17.02 -2.77 -31.75
C PHE A 510 18.35 -2.69 -32.53
N GLY A 511 19.24 -3.66 -32.29
CA GLY A 511 20.59 -3.70 -32.83
C GLY A 511 21.57 -2.76 -32.12
N CYS A 512 22.86 -2.98 -32.37
CA CYS A 512 23.95 -2.21 -31.78
C CYS A 512 24.44 -1.12 -32.76
N SER A 513 24.78 0.05 -32.24
CA SER A 513 25.48 1.12 -32.99
C SER A 513 26.42 1.89 -32.08
N GLU A 514 27.61 2.23 -32.58
CA GLU A 514 28.63 3.00 -31.82
C GLU A 514 28.98 2.37 -30.46
N GLY A 515 29.06 1.04 -30.38
CA GLY A 515 29.46 0.32 -29.17
C GLY A 515 28.40 0.22 -28.07
N ARG A 516 27.12 0.47 -28.38
CA ARG A 516 25.99 0.36 -27.45
C ARG A 516 24.70 -0.10 -28.14
N CYS A 517 23.74 -0.57 -27.37
CA CYS A 517 22.40 -0.85 -27.87
C CYS A 517 21.65 0.42 -28.25
N LYS A 518 20.90 0.37 -29.36
CA LYS A 518 19.93 1.42 -29.68
C LYS A 518 18.73 1.34 -28.72
N SER A 519 18.29 2.48 -28.17
CA SER A 519 17.04 2.58 -27.41
C SER A 519 15.86 2.93 -28.34
N SER A 520 14.63 2.61 -27.94
CA SER A 520 13.41 2.78 -28.76
C SER A 520 12.77 4.18 -28.67
N ASP A 521 13.52 5.22 -28.34
CA ASP A 521 12.96 6.56 -28.04
C ASP A 521 12.67 7.37 -29.32
N VAL A 522 11.76 6.91 -30.17
CA VAL A 522 11.44 7.58 -31.45
C VAL A 522 10.17 8.45 -31.37
N CYS A 523 9.23 8.16 -30.47
CA CYS A 523 8.11 9.05 -30.21
C CYS A 523 7.55 8.90 -28.78
N SER A 524 7.07 10.01 -28.24
CA SER A 524 6.39 10.07 -26.94
C SER A 524 4.90 10.34 -27.14
N ASP A 525 4.07 9.73 -26.32
CA ASP A 525 2.61 9.69 -26.45
C ASP A 525 1.96 10.08 -25.11
N THR A 526 1.07 11.06 -25.14
CA THR A 526 0.61 11.76 -23.92
C THR A 526 -0.58 11.13 -23.22
N ASP A 527 -1.28 10.19 -23.86
CA ASP A 527 -2.42 9.48 -23.26
C ASP A 527 -2.16 7.98 -23.07
N GLY A 528 -0.93 7.53 -23.33
CA GLY A 528 -0.44 6.19 -23.00
C GLY A 528 -0.77 5.13 -24.03
N GLY A 529 -0.86 5.48 -25.32
CA GLY A 529 -1.04 4.52 -26.41
C GLY A 529 -2.36 4.71 -27.13
N LYS A 530 -3.10 3.64 -27.43
CA LYS A 530 -4.41 3.74 -28.11
C LYS A 530 -5.52 4.11 -27.10
N ASN A 531 -5.82 5.39 -26.93
CA ASN A 531 -6.86 5.92 -26.05
C ASN A 531 -7.88 6.83 -26.77
N PHE A 532 -8.90 6.20 -27.35
CA PHE A 532 -9.93 6.90 -28.12
C PHE A 532 -10.85 7.86 -27.35
N PHE A 533 -10.81 7.89 -26.01
CA PHE A 533 -11.75 8.64 -25.17
C PHE A 533 -11.10 9.80 -24.40
N GLN A 534 -9.79 9.96 -24.55
CA GLN A 534 -9.02 11.06 -24.02
C GLN A 534 -8.28 11.69 -25.21
N LYS A 535 -8.16 13.02 -25.25
CA LYS A 535 -7.39 13.64 -26.33
C LYS A 535 -5.89 13.44 -26.05
N GLY A 536 -5.19 12.79 -26.97
CA GLY A 536 -3.75 12.62 -26.96
C GLY A 536 -3.02 13.37 -28.08
N TRP A 537 -1.70 13.32 -28.00
CA TRP A 537 -0.79 13.73 -29.06
C TRP A 537 0.53 12.97 -28.99
N ILE A 538 1.15 12.82 -30.15
CA ILE A 538 2.49 12.25 -30.28
C ILE A 538 3.53 13.33 -30.59
N ILE A 539 4.72 13.18 -30.02
CA ILE A 539 5.89 14.03 -30.26
C ILE A 539 6.95 13.17 -30.96
N MET A 540 7.34 13.56 -32.18
CA MET A 540 8.39 12.89 -32.96
C MET A 540 9.78 13.50 -32.67
N GLU A 541 10.86 12.79 -33.04
CA GLU A 541 12.27 13.19 -32.82
C GLU A 541 12.64 14.59 -33.38
N ASP A 542 11.92 15.07 -34.40
CA ASP A 542 12.10 16.40 -34.99
C ASP A 542 11.28 17.51 -34.30
N GLY A 543 10.61 17.19 -33.20
CA GLY A 543 9.76 18.11 -32.45
C GLY A 543 8.39 18.37 -33.11
N ILE A 544 8.02 17.63 -34.16
CA ILE A 544 6.68 17.74 -34.74
C ILE A 544 5.67 17.08 -33.80
N VAL A 545 4.68 17.87 -33.38
CA VAL A 545 3.53 17.42 -32.62
C VAL A 545 2.40 17.02 -33.58
N ARG A 546 1.76 15.89 -33.32
CA ARG A 546 0.52 15.48 -33.99
C ARG A 546 -0.52 15.06 -32.98
N GLU A 547 -1.65 15.76 -32.98
CA GLU A 547 -2.75 15.53 -32.05
C GLU A 547 -3.77 14.55 -32.61
N ASP A 548 -4.55 13.94 -31.72
CA ASP A 548 -5.79 13.27 -32.12
C ASP A 548 -6.79 14.26 -32.67
N GLU A 549 -7.53 13.84 -33.69
CA GLU A 549 -8.50 14.70 -34.34
C GLU A 549 -9.76 13.95 -34.72
N CYS A 550 -10.88 14.67 -34.77
CA CYS A 550 -12.11 14.11 -35.29
C CYS A 550 -12.06 14.04 -36.82
N GLY A 551 -12.37 12.86 -37.35
CA GLY A 551 -12.43 12.62 -38.78
C GLY A 551 -13.48 13.49 -39.45
N THR A 552 -13.20 13.93 -40.68
CA THR A 552 -14.12 14.73 -41.49
C THR A 552 -14.55 13.99 -42.76
N GLY A 553 -15.67 14.41 -43.34
CA GLY A 553 -16.17 13.83 -44.60
C GLY A 553 -16.58 12.37 -44.46
N ASN A 554 -15.85 11.45 -45.10
CA ASN A 554 -16.15 10.02 -45.04
C ASN A 554 -15.78 9.37 -43.68
N LEU A 555 -15.05 10.10 -42.83
CA LEU A 555 -14.68 9.69 -41.47
C LEU A 555 -15.44 10.48 -40.40
N ASP A 556 -16.55 11.13 -40.78
CA ASP A 556 -17.40 11.83 -39.81
C ASP A 556 -17.89 10.87 -38.71
N GLY A 557 -17.72 11.27 -37.45
CA GLY A 557 -17.97 10.45 -36.27
C GLY A 557 -16.87 9.43 -35.91
N TYR A 558 -15.70 9.48 -36.54
CA TYR A 558 -14.51 8.74 -36.12
C TYR A 558 -13.54 9.67 -35.37
N VAL A 559 -12.78 9.13 -34.43
CA VAL A 559 -11.52 9.72 -33.95
C VAL A 559 -10.36 9.13 -34.76
N ILE A 560 -9.45 10.00 -35.20
CA ILE A 560 -8.18 9.67 -35.81
C ILE A 560 -7.14 9.71 -34.68
N GLU A 561 -6.96 8.54 -34.08
CA GLU A 561 -6.04 8.27 -32.99
C GLU A 561 -4.59 8.23 -33.50
N ARG A 562 -3.69 8.93 -32.83
CA ARG A 562 -2.26 8.91 -33.09
C ARG A 562 -1.55 8.46 -31.83
N HIS A 563 -0.85 7.35 -31.92
CA HIS A 563 -0.22 6.74 -30.76
C HIS A 563 1.19 6.19 -31.07
N CYS A 564 1.95 5.94 -30.01
CA CYS A 564 3.30 5.38 -30.06
C CYS A 564 3.36 3.95 -29.52
N GLU A 565 3.82 3.02 -30.36
CA GLU A 565 4.24 1.67 -29.94
C GLU A 565 5.73 1.43 -30.27
N SER A 566 6.17 1.81 -31.47
CA SER A 566 7.58 1.75 -31.92
C SER A 566 7.91 2.77 -33.03
N GLU A 567 6.87 3.25 -33.72
CA GLU A 567 6.85 4.39 -34.65
C GLU A 567 5.51 5.12 -34.51
N SER A 568 5.35 6.28 -35.16
CA SER A 568 4.06 7.00 -35.18
C SER A 568 3.00 6.16 -35.90
N ASN A 569 1.97 5.74 -35.19
CA ASN A 569 0.86 4.99 -35.77
C ASN A 569 -0.41 5.83 -35.81
N VAL A 570 -1.28 5.54 -36.78
CA VAL A 570 -2.58 6.21 -36.94
C VAL A 570 -3.68 5.16 -36.99
N PHE A 571 -4.70 5.32 -36.15
CA PHE A 571 -5.83 4.42 -36.06
C PHE A 571 -7.16 5.17 -36.14
N ASN A 572 -8.06 4.75 -37.02
CA ASN A 572 -9.38 5.37 -37.14
C ASN A 572 -10.41 4.56 -36.35
N TYR A 573 -10.92 5.12 -35.26
CA TYR A 573 -11.91 4.46 -34.41
C TYR A 573 -13.27 5.14 -34.53
N LYS A 574 -14.35 4.36 -34.72
CA LYS A 574 -15.70 4.91 -34.84
C LYS A 574 -16.26 5.19 -33.44
N CYS A 575 -16.46 6.47 -33.11
CA CYS A 575 -16.96 6.84 -31.81
C CYS A 575 -18.43 6.46 -31.63
N PRO A 576 -18.80 5.76 -30.54
CA PRO A 576 -20.18 5.34 -30.29
C PRO A 576 -21.18 6.50 -30.25
N ASN A 577 -20.77 7.66 -29.73
CA ASN A 577 -21.63 8.84 -29.56
C ASN A 577 -21.14 10.08 -30.33
N GLY A 578 -20.27 9.87 -31.33
CA GLY A 578 -19.60 10.97 -32.04
C GLY A 578 -18.26 11.35 -31.41
N CYS A 579 -17.48 12.13 -32.16
CA CYS A 579 -16.17 12.63 -31.77
C CYS A 579 -16.27 14.14 -31.54
N GLU A 580 -15.66 14.63 -30.47
CA GLU A 580 -15.53 16.05 -30.13
C GLU A 580 -14.12 16.32 -29.61
N GLU A 581 -13.50 17.42 -30.06
CA GLU A 581 -12.14 17.84 -29.65
C GLU A 581 -11.05 16.75 -29.75
N GLY A 582 -11.15 15.84 -30.73
CA GLY A 582 -10.16 14.78 -30.92
C GLY A 582 -10.33 13.57 -30.01
N ALA A 583 -11.46 13.43 -29.32
CA ALA A 583 -11.78 12.25 -28.52
C ALA A 583 -13.24 11.80 -28.70
N CYS A 584 -13.54 10.52 -28.40
CA CYS A 584 -14.90 9.99 -28.41
C CYS A 584 -15.71 10.45 -27.20
N ILE A 585 -16.96 10.83 -27.44
CA ILE A 585 -17.88 11.25 -26.38
C ILE A 585 -18.31 10.03 -25.54
N SER A 586 -17.92 10.00 -24.27
CA SER A 586 -18.46 9.05 -23.28
C SER A 586 -19.85 9.51 -22.80
N VAL A 587 -20.81 8.60 -22.74
CA VAL A 587 -22.10 8.88 -22.07
C VAL A 587 -21.86 8.92 -20.56
N SER A 588 -22.04 10.08 -19.96
CA SER A 588 -22.16 10.21 -18.51
C SER A 588 -23.40 9.45 -18.03
N ALA A 589 -23.18 8.53 -17.09
CA ALA A 589 -24.22 7.76 -16.42
C ALA A 589 -24.96 8.62 -15.38
#